data_AF-A0A1P8W928-F1
#
_entry.id   AF-A0A1P8W928-F1
#
_cell.length_a   1.000
_cell.length_b   1.000
_cell.length_c   1.000
_cell.angle_alpha   90.00
_cell.angle_beta   90.00
_cell.angle_gamma   90.00
#
_symmetry.space_group_name_H-M   'P 1'
#
loop_
_entity.id
_entity.type
_entity.pdbx_description
1 polymer ?
#
loop_
_entity_poly.entity_id
_entity_poly.type
_entity_poly.pdbx_seq_one_letter_code
_entity_poly.pdbx_strand_id
1 'polypeptide(L)'
;MSRKRKTSVKKSSRRQYTDEFKEEAVQLLLDGYTAPQVVDRLGISNVNVLYRWKQEQLEQSGPVASSLEAKVKDLEADLRRVERERDILKKALAIFGRNE
;
A
#
# COMPACT_ATOMS: atom_id res chain seq x y z
N MET A 1 -0.62 -23.41 45.09
CA MET A 1 0.20 -22.19 44.93
C MET A 1 0.80 -22.17 43.53
N SER A 2 0.33 -21.32 42.61
CA SER A 2 1.07 -20.93 41.39
C SER A 2 0.42 -19.71 40.75
N ARG A 3 0.92 -18.52 41.09
CA ARG A 3 0.49 -17.25 40.49
C ARG A 3 1.13 -17.12 39.11
N LYS A 4 0.33 -17.22 38.05
CA LYS A 4 0.72 -16.93 36.66
C LYS A 4 1.13 -15.45 36.57
N ARG A 5 2.41 -15.19 36.27
CA ARG A 5 2.94 -13.82 36.13
C ARG A 5 2.27 -13.15 34.91
N LYS A 6 1.43 -12.13 35.14
CA LYS A 6 1.01 -11.19 34.09
C LYS A 6 2.22 -10.34 33.72
N THR A 7 2.80 -10.56 32.56
CA THR A 7 3.77 -9.63 31.96
C THR A 7 3.02 -8.36 31.59
N SER A 8 3.25 -7.27 32.32
CA SER A 8 2.76 -5.95 31.93
C SER A 8 3.52 -5.52 30.67
N VAL A 9 2.84 -5.54 29.52
CA VAL A 9 3.37 -5.00 28.29
C VAL A 9 3.56 -3.49 28.52
N LYS A 10 4.82 -3.02 28.58
CA LYS A 10 5.14 -1.60 28.58
C LYS A 10 4.49 -0.99 27.33
N LYS A 11 3.53 -0.09 27.53
CA LYS A 11 2.88 0.66 26.46
C LYS A 11 3.95 1.54 25.81
N SER A 12 4.52 1.09 24.69
CA SER A 12 5.44 1.90 23.88
C SER A 12 4.77 3.24 23.64
N SER A 13 5.44 4.35 23.98
CA SER A 13 4.98 5.66 23.53
C SER A 13 4.88 5.60 22.01
N ARG A 14 3.76 6.06 21.45
CA ARG A 14 3.63 6.12 20.00
C ARG A 14 4.60 7.18 19.51
N ARG A 15 5.50 6.82 18.59
CA ARG A 15 6.31 7.80 17.87
C ARG A 15 5.38 8.83 17.24
N GLN A 16 5.60 10.10 17.57
CA GLN A 16 4.94 11.22 16.92
C GLN A 16 5.83 11.68 15.75
N TYR A 17 5.19 11.96 14.64
CA TYR A 17 5.82 12.48 13.43
C TYR A 17 5.16 13.82 13.13
N THR A 18 5.96 14.81 12.69
CA THR A 18 5.43 16.11 12.28
C THR A 18 4.62 15.97 11.00
N ASP A 19 3.75 16.93 10.73
CA ASP A 19 2.89 16.85 9.54
C ASP A 19 3.70 16.99 8.25
N GLU A 20 4.77 17.79 8.26
CA GLU A 20 5.70 17.92 7.12
C GLU A 20 6.40 16.59 6.82
N PHE A 21 6.77 15.84 7.86
CA PHE A 21 7.39 14.52 7.69
C PHE A 21 6.42 13.51 7.08
N LYS A 22 5.14 13.56 7.48
CA LYS A 22 4.11 12.70 6.89
C LYS A 22 3.88 13.05 5.43
N GLU A 23 3.84 14.34 5.10
CA GLU A 23 3.72 14.83 3.72
C GLU A 23 4.87 14.34 2.84
N GLU A 24 6.11 14.50 3.28
CA GLU A 24 7.27 13.99 2.54
C GLU A 24 7.19 12.47 2.33
N ALA A 25 6.80 11.72 3.36
CA ALA A 25 6.66 10.28 3.27
C ALA A 25 5.58 9.82 2.29
N VAL A 26 4.43 10.52 2.26
CA VAL A 26 3.36 10.26 1.29
C VAL A 26 3.77 10.69 -0.12
N GLN A 27 4.48 11.82 -0.27
CA GLN A 27 4.97 12.28 -1.56
C GLN A 27 5.91 11.26 -2.21
N LEU A 28 6.80 10.64 -1.44
CA LEU A 28 7.65 9.55 -1.95
C LEU A 28 6.84 8.35 -2.45
N LEU A 29 5.72 8.02 -1.82
CA LEU A 29 4.83 6.97 -2.35
C LEU A 29 4.22 7.38 -3.69
N LEU A 30 3.83 8.65 -3.85
CA LEU A 30 3.27 9.19 -5.09
C LEU A 30 4.31 9.28 -6.21
N ASP A 31 5.57 9.51 -5.87
CA ASP A 31 6.71 9.53 -6.80
C ASP A 31 7.10 8.11 -7.29
N GLY A 32 6.40 7.07 -6.83
CA GLY A 32 6.56 5.69 -7.30
C GLY A 32 7.50 4.83 -6.46
N TYR A 33 7.97 5.31 -5.31
CA TYR A 33 8.70 4.46 -4.38
C TYR A 33 7.75 3.48 -3.69
N THR A 34 8.18 2.23 -3.56
CA THR A 34 7.40 1.23 -2.83
C THR A 34 7.43 1.54 -1.34
N ALA A 35 6.35 1.19 -0.63
CA ALA A 35 6.24 1.49 0.79
C ALA A 35 7.38 0.90 1.66
N PRO A 36 7.95 -0.29 1.38
CA PRO A 36 9.17 -0.77 2.04
C PRO A 36 10.39 0.14 1.79
N GLN A 37 10.60 0.61 0.55
CA GLN A 37 11.71 1.51 0.23
C GLN A 37 11.58 2.85 0.98
N VAL A 38 10.37 3.38 1.11
CA VAL A 38 10.12 4.62 1.86
C VAL A 38 10.40 4.42 3.35
N VAL A 39 9.99 3.28 3.92
CA VAL A 39 10.28 2.92 5.32
C VAL A 39 11.77 2.85 5.58
N ASP A 40 12.51 2.15 4.71
CA ASP A 40 13.96 1.99 4.84
C ASP A 40 14.69 3.33 4.69
N ARG A 41 14.25 4.17 3.74
CA ARG A 41 14.83 5.50 3.47
C ARG A 41 14.61 6.48 4.62
N LEU A 42 13.42 6.47 5.22
CA LEU A 42 13.02 7.42 6.26
C LEU A 42 13.21 6.88 7.69
N GLY A 43 13.70 5.65 7.85
CA GLY A 43 13.90 5.02 9.16
C GLY A 43 12.60 4.79 9.94
N ILE A 44 11.48 4.63 9.23
CA ILE A 44 10.17 4.36 9.83
C ILE A 44 10.14 2.88 10.23
N SER A 45 9.40 2.53 11.28
CA SER A 45 9.38 1.16 11.81
C SER A 45 8.35 0.24 11.15
N ASN A 46 7.36 0.79 10.44
CA ASN A 46 6.24 0.03 9.91
C ASN A 46 5.65 0.66 8.66
N VAL A 47 5.54 -0.14 7.59
CA VAL A 47 4.97 0.24 6.29
C VAL A 47 3.50 0.65 6.40
N ASN A 48 2.74 0.03 7.32
CA ASN A 48 1.32 0.32 7.52
C ASN A 48 1.04 1.77 7.97
N VAL A 49 2.03 2.43 8.58
CA VAL A 49 1.90 3.83 8.97
C VAL A 49 1.82 4.74 7.74
N LEU A 50 2.52 4.41 6.66
CA LEU A 50 2.50 5.19 5.42
C LEU A 50 1.13 5.15 4.74
N TYR A 51 0.51 3.97 4.67
CA TYR A 51 -0.85 3.84 4.12
C TYR A 51 -1.88 4.62 4.95
N ARG A 52 -1.71 4.63 6.28
CA ARG A 52 -2.58 5.43 7.15
C ARG A 52 -2.41 6.93 6.88
N TRP A 53 -1.19 7.43 6.73
CA TRP A 53 -0.96 8.84 6.43
C TRP A 53 -1.49 9.24 5.05
N LYS A 54 -1.33 8.37 4.05
CA LYS A 54 -1.93 8.57 2.73
C LYS A 54 -3.46 8.70 2.84
N GLN A 55 -4.10 7.82 3.62
CA GLN A 55 -5.54 7.86 3.87
C GLN A 55 -5.96 9.14 4.63
N GLU A 56 -5.24 9.52 5.68
CA GLU A 56 -5.49 10.74 6.45
C GLU A 56 -5.44 11.99 5.54
N GLN A 57 -4.47 12.07 4.62
CA GLN A 57 -4.38 13.16 3.65
C GLN A 57 -5.49 13.16 2.61
N LEU A 58 -5.91 11.97 2.16
CA LEU A 58 -7.01 11.84 1.22
C LEU A 58 -8.33 12.33 1.84
N GLU A 59 -8.57 11.98 3.10
CA GLU A 59 -9.73 12.43 3.87
C GLU A 59 -9.72 13.95 4.07
N GLN A 60 -8.54 14.54 4.32
CA GLN A 60 -8.37 16.00 4.39
C GLN A 60 -8.58 16.69 3.04
N SER A 61 -8.25 16.02 1.93
CA SER A 61 -8.44 16.52 0.56
C SER A 61 -9.91 16.52 0.11
N GLY A 62 -10.79 15.92 0.90
CA GLY A 62 -12.24 15.97 0.73
C GLY A 62 -12.83 14.88 -0.17
N PRO A 63 -14.16 14.86 -0.34
CA PRO A 63 -14.89 13.72 -0.93
C PRO A 63 -14.51 13.40 -2.38
N VAL A 64 -14.11 14.41 -3.15
CA VAL A 64 -13.70 14.26 -4.55
C VAL A 64 -12.43 13.43 -4.64
N ALA A 65 -11.43 13.70 -3.81
CA ALA A 65 -10.18 12.94 -3.77
C ALA A 65 -10.43 11.47 -3.45
N SER A 66 -11.26 11.18 -2.45
CA SER A 66 -11.64 9.81 -2.08
C SER A 66 -12.35 9.06 -3.21
N SER A 67 -13.27 9.74 -3.92
CA SER A 67 -13.96 9.14 -5.07
C SER A 67 -13.02 8.83 -6.25
N LEU A 68 -12.04 9.70 -6.50
CA LEU A 68 -11.03 9.49 -7.53
C LEU A 68 -10.12 8.31 -7.18
N GLU A 69 -9.70 8.17 -5.92
CA GLU A 69 -8.88 7.01 -5.49
C GLU A 69 -9.64 5.69 -5.67
N ALA A 70 -10.92 5.64 -5.29
CA ALA A 70 -11.76 4.47 -5.52
C ALA A 70 -11.83 4.12 -7.02
N LYS A 71 -12.00 5.13 -7.87
CA LYS A 71 -12.04 4.93 -9.33
C LYS A 71 -10.71 4.42 -9.88
N VAL A 72 -9.58 4.94 -9.40
CA VAL A 72 -8.24 4.47 -9.78
C VAL A 72 -8.08 3.00 -9.41
N LYS A 73 -8.48 2.60 -8.20
CA LYS A 73 -8.40 1.22 -7.74
C LYS A 73 -9.22 0.26 -8.61
N ASP A 74 -10.42 0.67 -9.01
CA ASP A 74 -11.28 -0.12 -9.90
C ASP A 74 -10.62 -0.29 -11.28
N LEU A 75 -10.08 0.80 -11.84
CA LEU A 75 -9.38 0.77 -13.12
C LEU A 75 -8.14 -0.13 -13.09
N GLU A 76 -7.36 -0.09 -12.01
CA GLU A 76 -6.23 -1.01 -11.84
C GLU A 76 -6.67 -2.48 -11.75
N ALA A 77 -7.82 -2.75 -11.14
CA ALA A 77 -8.36 -4.11 -11.05
C ALA A 77 -8.78 -4.62 -12.43
N ASP A 78 -9.43 -3.79 -13.22
CA ASP A 78 -9.78 -4.09 -14.61
C ASP A 78 -8.55 -4.28 -15.48
N LEU A 79 -7.53 -3.43 -15.33
CA LEU A 79 -6.26 -3.57 -16.04
C LEU A 79 -5.63 -4.94 -15.77
N ARG A 80 -5.49 -5.31 -14.49
CA ARG A 80 -4.94 -6.63 -14.09
C ARG A 80 -5.76 -7.79 -14.64
N ARG A 81 -7.08 -7.63 -14.75
CA ARG A 81 -7.97 -8.65 -15.33
C ARG A 81 -7.70 -8.82 -16.82
N VAL A 82 -7.68 -7.73 -17.58
CA VAL A 82 -7.43 -7.73 -19.02
C VAL A 82 -6.02 -8.24 -19.34
N GLU A 83 -5.01 -7.88 -18.55
CA GLU A 83 -3.65 -8.40 -18.68
C GLU A 83 -3.60 -9.92 -18.50
N ARG A 84 -4.32 -10.45 -17.51
CA ARG A 84 -4.42 -11.89 -17.27
C ARG A 84 -5.11 -12.60 -18.45
N GLU A 85 -6.21 -12.07 -18.94
CA GLU A 85 -6.93 -12.61 -20.10
C GLU A 85 -6.02 -12.65 -21.33
N ARG A 86 -5.31 -11.54 -21.62
CA ARG A 86 -4.31 -11.47 -22.69
C ARG A 86 -3.22 -12.53 -22.53
N ASP A 87 -2.70 -12.71 -21.32
CA ASP A 87 -1.62 -13.67 -21.06
C ASP A 87 -2.08 -15.12 -21.19
N ILE A 88 -3.33 -15.42 -20.83
CA ILE A 88 -3.95 -16.73 -21.09
C ILE A 88 -4.05 -16.97 -22.60
N LEU A 89 -4.56 -16.00 -23.37
CA LEU A 89 -4.68 -16.12 -24.82
C LEU A 89 -3.32 -16.30 -25.49
N LYS A 90 -2.29 -15.56 -25.08
CA LYS A 90 -0.91 -15.74 -25.56
C LYS A 90 -0.40 -17.16 -25.31
N LYS A 91 -0.63 -17.71 -24.12
CA LYS A 91 -0.24 -19.08 -23.78
C LYS A 91 -0.99 -20.11 -24.64
N ALA A 92 -2.29 -19.93 -24.85
CA ALA A 92 -3.08 -20.81 -25.69
C ALA A 92 -2.58 -20.81 -27.14
N LEU A 93 -2.39 -19.63 -27.74
CA LEU A 93 -1.83 -19.50 -29.10
C LEU A 93 -0.46 -20.16 -29.24
N ALA A 94 0.42 -20.00 -28.25
CA ALA A 94 1.73 -20.63 -28.25
C ALA A 94 1.67 -22.17 -28.18
N ILE A 95 0.61 -22.75 -27.58
CA ILE A 95 0.39 -24.20 -27.56
C ILE A 95 -0.15 -24.66 -28.93
N PHE A 96 -1.15 -23.97 -29.47
CA PHE A 96 -1.75 -24.35 -30.75
C PHE A 96 -0.75 -24.23 -31.91
N GLY A 97 0.05 -23.17 -31.95
CA GLY A 97 1.06 -22.97 -33.00
C GLY A 97 2.31 -23.84 -32.91
N ARG A 98 2.45 -24.71 -31.90
CA ARG A 98 3.53 -25.72 -31.80
C ARG A 98 3.09 -27.12 -32.24
N ASN A 99 1.79 -27.32 -32.47
CA ASN A 99 1.21 -28.59 -32.88
C ASN A 99 0.92 -28.64 -34.39
N GLU A 100 1.41 -27.66 -35.14
CA GLU A 100 1.52 -27.61 -36.62
C GLU A 100 3.01 -27.63 -37.00
#